data_AF-A0A1Y1WQF0-F1
#
_entry.id   AF-A0A1Y1WQF0-F1
#
_cell.length_a   1.000
_cell.length_b   1.000
_cell.length_c   1.000
_cell.angle_alpha   90.00
_cell.angle_beta   90.00
_cell.angle_gamma   90.00
#
_symmetry.space_group_name_H-M   'P 1'
#
loop_
_entity.id
_entity.type
_entity.pdbx_description
1 polymer ?
#
loop_
_entity_poly.entity_id
_entity_poly.type
_entity_poly.pdbx_seq_one_letter_code
_entity_poly.pdbx_strand_id
1 'polypeptide(L)'
;MKVDNTGQTVLHYAAADGDLEGLREYLKYGANVNVKDYAGWTPLHEACLSGHYKCAEELLFHGADLNTPGPDGDYPLHEASINGHEKVNSCK
;
A
#
# COMPACT_ATOMS: atom_id res chain seq x y z
N MET A 1 2.97 1.46 16.65
CA MET A 1 3.95 1.26 15.56
C MET A 1 4.69 2.57 15.36
N LYS A 2 6.00 2.53 15.12
CA LYS A 2 6.78 3.75 14.89
C LYS A 2 6.52 4.22 13.45
N VAL A 3 6.15 5.49 13.32
CA VAL A 3 6.21 6.23 12.06
C VAL A 3 7.53 6.99 12.01
N ASP A 4 8.04 7.24 10.81
CA ASP A 4 9.21 8.09 10.60
C ASP A 4 8.81 9.59 10.61
N ASN A 5 9.72 10.46 10.18
CA ASN A 5 9.48 11.91 10.09
C ASN A 5 8.54 12.30 8.94
N THR A 6 8.17 11.35 8.06
CA THR A 6 7.22 11.56 6.96
C THR A 6 5.85 10.92 7.23
N GLY A 7 5.69 10.24 8.37
CA GLY A 7 4.47 9.52 8.72
C GLY A 7 4.41 8.11 8.16
N GLN A 8 5.45 7.66 7.44
CA GLN A 8 5.54 6.33 6.87
C GLN A 8 5.79 5.29 7.96
N THR A 9 5.14 4.15 7.81
CA THR A 9 5.30 2.97 8.67
C THR A 9 6.14 1.91 7.97
N VAL A 10 6.55 0.88 8.72
CA VAL A 10 7.17 -0.34 8.14
C VAL A 10 6.37 -0.94 6.98
N LEU A 11 5.03 -0.88 7.03
CA LEU A 11 4.18 -1.32 5.91
C LEU A 11 4.34 -0.49 4.64
N HIS A 12 4.59 0.83 4.73
CA HIS A 12 4.81 1.66 3.55
C HIS A 12 6.07 1.22 2.82
N TYR A 13 7.16 1.06 3.57
CA TYR A 13 8.43 0.60 3.01
C TYR A 13 8.35 -0.82 2.45
N ALA A 14 7.73 -1.77 3.18
CA ALA A 14 7.58 -3.13 2.70
C ALA A 14 6.73 -3.21 1.42
N ALA A 15 5.67 -2.39 1.33
CA ALA A 15 4.84 -2.30 0.14
C ALA A 15 5.58 -1.67 -1.05
N ALA A 16 6.37 -0.62 -0.81
CA ALA A 16 7.16 0.08 -1.83
C ALA A 16 8.33 -0.75 -2.37
N ASP A 17 8.97 -1.56 -1.52
CA ASP A 17 10.10 -2.45 -1.86
C ASP A 17 9.65 -3.81 -2.40
N GLY A 18 8.37 -4.17 -2.22
CA GLY A 18 7.82 -5.45 -2.64
C GLY A 18 8.17 -6.61 -1.71
N ASP A 19 8.56 -6.32 -0.47
CA ASP A 19 8.87 -7.30 0.58
C ASP A 19 7.58 -7.93 1.14
N LEU A 20 7.04 -8.90 0.40
CA LEU A 20 5.83 -9.62 0.76
C LEU A 20 5.94 -10.36 2.09
N GLU A 21 7.10 -10.95 2.38
CA GLU A 21 7.29 -11.75 3.59
C GLU A 21 7.35 -10.85 4.83
N GLY A 22 8.10 -9.74 4.76
CA GLY A 22 8.12 -8.73 5.82
C GLY A 22 6.74 -8.10 6.00
N LEU A 23 6.06 -7.75 4.90
CA LEU A 23 4.70 -7.23 4.94
C LEU A 23 3.74 -8.16 5.70
N ARG A 24 3.71 -9.46 5.36
CA ARG A 24 2.91 -10.47 6.07
C ARG A 24 3.23 -10.57 7.56
N GLU A 25 4.51 -10.53 7.90
CA GLU A 25 4.94 -10.57 9.30
C GLU A 25 4.39 -9.36 10.06
N TYR A 26 4.52 -8.14 9.52
CA TYR A 26 3.98 -6.93 10.15
C TYR A 26 2.45 -6.98 10.29
N LEU A 27 1.74 -7.49 9.28
CA LEU A 27 0.29 -7.66 9.31
C LEU A 27 -0.15 -8.64 10.39
N LYS A 28 0.59 -9.74 10.59
CA LYS A 28 0.34 -10.73 11.64
C LYS A 28 0.45 -10.13 13.05
N TYR A 29 1.30 -9.14 13.24
CA TYR A 29 1.41 -8.39 14.50
C TYR A 29 0.36 -7.28 14.67
N GLY A 30 -0.65 -7.24 13.80
CA GLY A 30 -1.75 -6.27 13.90
C GLY A 30 -1.40 -4.90 13.35
N ALA A 31 -0.55 -4.83 12.31
CA ALA A 31 -0.29 -3.57 11.63
C ALA A 31 -1.54 -3.01 10.97
N ASN A 32 -1.76 -1.72 11.17
CA ASN A 32 -2.86 -1.02 10.52
C ASN A 32 -2.50 -0.78 9.05
N VAL A 33 -3.25 -1.42 8.15
CA VAL A 33 -3.07 -1.37 6.70
C VAL A 33 -3.51 -0.06 6.06
N ASN A 34 -4.35 0.72 6.75
CA ASN A 34 -4.93 1.97 6.26
C ASN A 34 -4.25 3.20 6.88
N VAL A 35 -3.04 3.06 7.41
CA VAL A 35 -2.27 4.21 7.90
C VAL A 35 -1.95 5.11 6.72
N LYS A 36 -2.22 6.40 6.90
CA LYS A 36 -1.77 7.44 5.99
C LYS A 36 -0.47 8.05 6.48
N ASP A 37 0.47 8.24 5.58
CA ASP A 37 1.61 9.12 5.83
C ASP A 37 1.18 10.61 5.86
N TYR A 38 2.12 11.53 6.05
CA TYR A 38 1.80 12.97 6.11
C TYR A 38 1.41 13.57 4.75
N ALA A 39 1.74 12.89 3.64
CA ALA A 39 1.28 13.27 2.31
C ALA A 39 -0.10 12.68 1.98
N GLY A 40 -0.56 11.68 2.73
CA GLY A 40 -1.86 11.01 2.52
C GLY A 40 -1.76 9.69 1.76
N TRP A 41 -0.55 9.18 1.50
CA TRP A 41 -0.32 7.87 0.91
C TRP A 41 -0.61 6.77 1.92
N THR A 42 -1.11 5.64 1.44
CA THR A 42 -1.25 4.41 2.24
C THR A 42 -0.28 3.35 1.72
N PRO A 43 0.00 2.29 2.51
CA PRO A 43 0.80 1.17 2.02
C PRO A 43 0.27 0.58 0.71
N LEU A 44 -1.06 0.59 0.51
CA LEU A 44 -1.67 0.09 -0.73
C LEU A 44 -1.31 0.97 -1.92
N HIS A 45 -1.28 2.29 -1.76
CA HIS A 45 -0.83 3.17 -2.84
C HIS A 45 0.64 2.92 -3.21
N GLU A 46 1.53 2.75 -2.23
CA GLU A 46 2.95 2.44 -2.47
C GLU A 46 3.12 1.14 -3.25
N ALA A 47 2.39 0.08 -2.87
CA ALA A 47 2.40 -1.18 -3.62
C ALA A 47 1.90 -1.02 -5.06
N CYS A 48 0.86 -0.21 -5.28
CA CYS A 48 0.31 0.05 -6.61
C CYS A 48 1.25 0.87 -7.49
N LEU A 49 1.82 1.94 -6.92
CA LEU A 49 2.77 2.83 -7.55
C LEU A 49 4.03 2.06 -7.99
N SER A 50 4.56 1.21 -7.11
CA SER A 50 5.73 0.36 -7.41
C SER A 50 5.40 -0.89 -8.23
N GLY A 51 4.12 -1.25 -8.40
CA GLY A 51 3.68 -2.40 -9.20
C GLY A 51 3.81 -3.76 -8.51
N HIS A 52 3.95 -3.74 -7.19
CA HIS A 52 4.08 -4.93 -6.36
C HIS A 52 2.72 -5.55 -6.07
N TYR A 53 2.11 -6.14 -7.11
CA TYR A 53 0.75 -6.72 -7.04
C TYR A 53 0.55 -7.70 -5.89
N LYS A 54 1.54 -8.54 -5.56
CA LYS A 54 1.42 -9.48 -4.43
C LYS A 54 1.29 -8.76 -3.09
N CYS A 55 1.99 -7.64 -2.91
CA CYS A 55 1.86 -6.82 -1.70
C CYS A 55 0.50 -6.12 -1.68
N ALA A 56 0.02 -5.64 -2.83
CA ALA A 56 -1.32 -5.06 -2.94
C ALA A 56 -2.42 -6.08 -2.61
N GLU A 57 -2.36 -7.29 -3.15
CA GLU A 57 -3.29 -8.38 -2.83
C GLU A 57 -3.28 -8.73 -1.34
N GLU A 58 -2.11 -8.83 -0.72
CA GLU A 58 -2.00 -9.13 0.71
C GLU A 58 -2.56 -8.00 1.58
N LEU A 59 -2.28 -6.75 1.24
CA LEU A 59 -2.87 -5.59 1.91
C LEU A 59 -4.39 -5.60 1.81
N LEU A 60 -4.95 -5.87 0.63
CA LEU A 60 -6.39 -5.98 0.40
C LEU A 60 -6.99 -7.15 1.20
N PHE A 61 -6.33 -8.30 1.22
CA PHE A 61 -6.74 -9.45 2.03
C PHE A 61 -6.84 -9.11 3.52
N HIS A 62 -5.94 -8.24 4.00
CA HIS A 62 -5.92 -7.73 5.37
C HIS A 62 -6.81 -6.49 5.60
N GLY A 63 -7.65 -6.11 4.63
CA GLY A 63 -8.66 -5.05 4.78
C GLY A 63 -8.17 -3.65 4.41
N ALA A 64 -7.16 -3.53 3.55
CA ALA A 64 -6.78 -2.24 2.98
C ALA A 64 -7.93 -1.66 2.14
N ASP A 65 -8.19 -0.37 2.30
CA ASP A 65 -9.28 0.31 1.59
C ASP A 65 -8.78 0.89 0.27
N LEU A 66 -9.17 0.24 -0.82
CA LEU A 66 -8.98 0.64 -2.21
C LEU A 66 -9.70 1.95 -2.59
N ASN A 67 -10.65 2.43 -1.79
CA ASN A 67 -11.35 3.70 -2.01
C ASN A 67 -10.77 4.84 -1.17
N THR A 68 -9.62 4.62 -0.52
CA THR A 68 -8.94 5.69 0.19
C THR A 68 -8.26 6.61 -0.83
N PRO A 69 -8.62 7.91 -0.92
CA PRO A 69 -7.92 8.83 -1.79
C PRO A 69 -6.53 9.15 -1.23
N GLY A 70 -5.54 9.17 -2.13
CA GLY A 70 -4.19 9.65 -1.92
C GLY A 70 -4.11 11.19 -1.91
N PRO A 71 -2.90 11.76 -1.92
CA PRO A 71 -2.67 13.20 -1.81
C PRO A 71 -3.40 14.01 -2.88
N ASP A 72 -3.35 13.52 -4.13
CA ASP A 72 -3.87 14.23 -5.30
C ASP A 72 -5.34 13.88 -5.60
N GLY A 73 -6.00 13.13 -4.71
CA GLY A 73 -7.35 12.61 -4.91
C GLY A 73 -7.41 11.35 -5.78
N ASP A 74 -6.25 10.84 -6.20
CA ASP A 74 -6.14 9.58 -6.91
C ASP A 74 -6.32 8.38 -5.99
N TYR A 75 -6.90 7.31 -6.54
CA TYR A 75 -7.10 6.05 -5.84
C TYR A 75 -5.92 5.11 -6.13
N PRO A 76 -5.61 4.16 -5.24
CA PRO A 76 -4.52 3.21 -5.46
C PRO A 76 -4.56 2.51 -6.83
N LEU A 77 -5.76 2.21 -7.34
CA LEU A 77 -5.93 1.55 -8.64
C LEU A 77 -5.65 2.48 -9.83
N HIS A 78 -5.89 3.80 -9.67
CA HIS A 78 -5.52 4.80 -10.66
C HIS A 78 -4.00 4.86 -10.80
N GLU A 79 -3.28 4.88 -9.68
CA GLU A 79 -1.81 4.89 -9.66
C GLU A 79 -1.23 3.67 -10.38
N ALA A 80 -1.74 2.48 -10.09
CA ALA A 80 -1.36 1.27 -10.81
C ALA A 80 -1.62 1.38 -12.33
N SER A 81 -2.74 1.98 -12.73
CA SER A 81 -3.11 2.13 -14.13
C SER A 81 -2.24 3.16 -14.86
N ILE A 82 -1.92 4.28 -14.20
CA ILE A 82 -1.03 5.33 -14.72
C ILE A 82 0.37 4.77 -14.96
N ASN A 83 0.86 3.93 -14.04
CA ASN A 83 2.19 3.33 -14.13
C ASN A 83 2.24 2.07 -15.03
N GLY A 84 1.13 1.69 -15.67
CA GLY A 84 1.09 0.54 -16.59
C GLY A 84 1.10 -0.82 -15.90
N HIS A 85 0.73 -0.89 -14.63
CA HIS A 85 0.75 -2.10 -13.81
C HIS A 85 -0.58 -2.85 -13.89
N GLU A 86 -0.86 -3.44 -15.06
CA GLU A 86 -2.13 -4.14 -15.37
C GLU A 86 -2.49 -5.26 -14.36
N LYS A 87 -1.48 -5.90 -13.75
CA LYS A 87 -1.68 -6.95 -12.74
C LYS A 87 -2.29 -6.42 -11.45
N VAL A 88 -1.90 -5.22 -11.04
CA VAL A 88 -2.46 -4.58 -9.84
C VAL A 88 -3.89 -4.10 -10.11
N ASN A 89 -4.17 -3.62 -11.33
CA ASN A 89 -5.53 -3.22 -11.76
C ASN A 89 -6.56 -4.37 -11.71
N SER A 90 -6.07 -5.62 -11.70
CA SER A 90 -6.92 -6.81 -11.58
C SER A 90 -7.28 -7.17 -10.13
N CYS A 91 -6.67 -6.51 -9.13
CA CYS A 91 -6.99 -6.72 -7.73
C CYS A 91 -8.37 -6.10 -7.44
N LYS A 92 -9.39 -6.95 -7.23
CA LYS A 92 -10.78 -6.57 -6.92
C LYS A 92 -11.21 -7.13 -5.58
#